data_AF-A0A7C4LZU7-F1
#
_entry.id   AF-A0A7C4LZU7-F1
#
_cell.length_a   1.000
_cell.length_b   1.000
_cell.length_c   1.000
_cell.angle_alpha   90.00
_cell.angle_beta   90.00
_cell.angle_gamma   90.00
#
_symmetry.space_group_name_H-M   'P 1'
#
loop_
_entity.id
_entity.type
_entity.pdbx_description
1 polymer ?
#
loop_
_entity_poly.entity_id
_entity_poly.type
_entity_poly.pdbx_seq_one_letter_code
_entity_poly.pdbx_strand_id
1 'polypeptide(L)' 'VEPMKAVAQMIRNHLEGIVAWTRSRMTNGFLEALNGLFQAAKRKARGYRRMSTIRTVLFLIAGKLDFKKLNPHAL' A
#
# COMPACT_ATOMS: atom_id res chain seq x y z
N VAL A 1 33.54 -14.25 4.83
CA VAL A 1 33.10 -12.95 4.27
C VAL A 1 31.84 -13.03 3.40
N GLU A 2 31.36 -14.21 3.03
CA GLU A 2 30.13 -14.41 2.23
C GLU A 2 28.90 -13.58 2.64
N PRO A 3 28.53 -13.44 3.92
CA PRO A 3 27.39 -12.58 4.30
C PRO A 3 27.56 -11.12 3.89
N MET A 4 28.79 -10.58 3.92
CA MET A 4 29.04 -9.20 3.48
C MET A 4 29.02 -9.05 1.96
N LYS A 5 29.40 -10.10 1.21
CA LYS A 5 29.25 -10.09 -0.26
C LYS A 5 27.79 -10.06 -0.68
N ALA A 6 26.92 -10.81 0.02
CA ALA A 6 25.49 -10.82 -0.23
C ALA A 6 24.85 -9.45 0.02
N VAL A 7 25.21 -8.78 1.12
CA VAL A 7 24.76 -7.42 1.43
C VAL A 7 25.22 -6.43 0.36
N ALA A 8 26.50 -6.49 -0.04
CA ALA A 8 27.02 -5.62 -1.09
C ALA A 8 26.30 -5.82 -2.44
N GLN A 9 25.96 -7.07 -2.78
CA GLN A 9 25.18 -7.37 -3.98
C GLN A 9 23.74 -6.84 -3.88
N MET A 10 23.10 -6.99 -2.72
CA MET A 10 21.76 -6.46 -2.48
C MET A 10 21.72 -4.93 -2.65
N ILE A 11 22.70 -4.21 -2.09
CA ILE A 11 22.81 -2.75 -2.23
C ILE A 11 22.98 -2.36 -3.70
N ARG A 12 23.89 -3.03 -4.43
CA ARG A 12 24.10 -2.77 -5.87
C ARG A 12 22.82 -2.97 -6.68
N ASN A 13 22.08 -4.05 -6.41
CA ASN A 13 20.84 -4.37 -7.13
C ASN A 13 19.70 -3.36 -6.87
N HIS A 14 19.74 -2.62 -5.76
CA HIS A 14 18.66 -1.68 -5.37
C HIS A 14 19.12 -0.22 -5.28
N LEU A 15 20.30 0.09 -5.82
CA LEU A 15 20.93 1.41 -5.68
C LEU A 15 20.04 2.54 -6.23
N GLU A 16 19.34 2.30 -7.34
CA GLU A 16 18.41 3.27 -7.92
C GLU A 16 17.27 3.63 -6.95
N GLY A 17 16.72 2.63 -6.24
CA GLY A 17 15.68 2.86 -5.24
C GLY A 17 16.18 3.61 -4.02
N ILE A 18 17.41 3.34 -3.58
CA ILE A 18 18.08 4.05 -2.47
C ILE A 18 18.29 5.53 -2.85
N VAL A 19 18.73 5.80 -4.08
CA VAL A 19 18.90 7.18 -4.56
C VAL A 19 17.54 7.87 -4.72
N ALA A 20 16.52 7.19 -5.25
CA ALA A 20 15.17 7.76 -5.39
C ALA A 20 14.54 8.16 -4.04
N TRP A 21 14.85 7.42 -2.97
CA TRP A 21 14.40 7.72 -1.62
C TRP A 21 14.87 9.11 -1.14
N THR A 22 16.03 9.58 -1.59
CA THR A 22 16.54 10.93 -1.21
C THR A 22 15.58 12.06 -1.60
N ARG A 23 14.81 11.86 -2.68
CA ARG A 23 13.82 12.82 -3.17
C ARG A 23 12.44 12.60 -2.55
N SER A 24 12.01 11.34 -2.46
CA SER A 24 10.66 11.02 -1.96
C SER A 24 10.54 11.13 -0.44
N ARG A 25 11.66 10.90 0.29
CA ARG A 25 11.75 10.84 1.75
C ARG A 25 10.65 9.98 2.39
N MET A 26 10.17 8.98 1.68
CA MET A 26 9.10 8.11 2.15
C MET A 26 9.60 7.30 3.34
N THR A 27 8.97 7.50 4.49
CA THR A 27 9.31 6.74 5.69
C THR A 27 8.67 5.35 5.65
N ASN A 28 9.24 4.40 6.40
CA ASN A 28 8.60 3.10 6.60
C ASN A 28 7.16 3.25 7.15
N GLY A 29 6.90 4.26 7.98
CA GLY A 29 5.55 4.55 8.48
C GLY A 29 4.52 4.83 7.38
N PHE A 30 4.91 5.45 6.26
CA PHE A 30 4.01 5.63 5.11
C PHE A 30 3.69 4.28 4.44
N LEU A 31 4.70 3.42 4.25
CA LEU A 31 4.51 2.08 3.69
C LEU A 31 3.69 1.18 4.62
N GLU A 32 3.86 1.32 5.94
CA GLU A 32 3.08 0.62 6.96
C GLU A 32 1.62 1.06 6.95
N ALA A 33 1.35 2.36 6.83
CA ALA A 33 -0.01 2.88 6.70
C ALA A 33 -0.71 2.31 5.45
N LEU A 34 -0.01 2.26 4.32
CA LEU A 34 -0.52 1.63 3.09
C LEU A 34 -0.80 0.15 3.27
N ASN A 35 0.11 -0.59 3.91
CA ASN A 35 -0.09 -2.00 4.19
C ASN A 35 -1.30 -2.21 5.11
N GLY A 36 -1.47 -1.38 6.14
CA GLY A 36 -2.65 -1.39 7.02
C GLY A 36 -3.96 -1.20 6.25
N LEU A 37 -4.03 -0.23 5.34
CA LEU A 37 -5.20 -0.01 4.46
C LEU A 37 -5.48 -1.21 3.56
N PHE A 38 -4.43 -1.79 2.96
CA PHE A 38 -4.58 -2.97 2.10
C PHE A 38 -5.06 -4.19 2.88
N GLN A 39 -4.52 -4.43 4.07
CA GLN A 39 -4.96 -5.51 4.94
C GLN A 39 -6.40 -5.32 5.43
N ALA A 40 -6.79 -4.08 5.78
CA ALA A 40 -8.17 -3.76 6.12
C ALA A 40 -9.11 -4.03 4.94
N ALA A 41 -8.73 -3.63 3.73
CA ALA A 41 -9.48 -3.91 2.51
C ALA A 41 -9.60 -5.41 2.25
N LYS A 42 -8.50 -6.17 2.36
CA LYS A 42 -8.50 -7.63 2.19
C LYS A 42 -9.37 -8.34 3.23
N ARG A 43 -9.33 -7.90 4.50
CA ARG A 43 -10.19 -8.42 5.57
C ARG A 43 -11.67 -8.15 5.28
N LYS A 44 -12.01 -6.94 4.87
CA LYS A 44 -13.38 -6.54 4.51
C LYS A 44 -13.88 -7.22 3.23
N ALA A 45 -12.96 -7.55 2.33
CA ALA A 45 -13.25 -8.26 1.10
C ALA A 45 -13.13 -9.80 1.22
N ARG A 46 -12.93 -10.34 2.42
CA ARG A 46 -12.82 -11.79 2.63
C ARG A 46 -14.16 -12.46 2.28
N GLY A 47 -14.12 -13.40 1.34
CA GLY A 47 -15.32 -14.06 0.78
C GLY A 47 -15.63 -13.64 -0.66
N TYR A 48 -15.05 -12.55 -1.18
CA TYR A 48 -15.16 -12.22 -2.60
C TYR A 48 -14.12 -12.98 -3.41
N ARG A 49 -14.58 -13.66 -4.46
CA ARG A 49 -13.73 -14.48 -5.35
C ARG A 49 -13.06 -13.68 -6.47
N ARG A 50 -13.52 -12.44 -6.72
CA ARG A 50 -13.07 -11.59 -7.83
C ARG A 50 -12.12 -10.49 -7.36
N MET A 51 -11.00 -10.34 -8.06
CA MET A 51 -10.01 -9.28 -7.80
C MET A 51 -10.56 -7.87 -8.02
N SER A 52 -11.53 -7.71 -8.93
CA SER A 52 -12.22 -6.44 -9.15
C SER A 52 -12.92 -5.96 -7.88
N THR A 53 -13.54 -6.87 -7.12
CA THR A 53 -14.23 -6.52 -5.87
C THR A 53 -13.25 -6.06 -4.79
N ILE A 54 -12.10 -6.71 -4.66
CA ILE A 54 -11.05 -6.28 -3.71
C ILE A 54 -10.54 -4.88 -4.06
N ARG A 55 -10.33 -4.61 -5.37
CA ARG A 55 -9.92 -3.29 -5.85
C ARG A 55 -10.96 -2.22 -5.53
N THR A 56 -12.24 -2.50 -5.74
CA THR A 56 -13.33 -1.57 -5.38
C THR A 56 -13.34 -1.29 -3.88
N VAL A 57 -13.26 -2.32 -3.03
CA VAL A 57 -13.22 -2.15 -1.57
C VAL A 57 -12.00 -1.34 -1.13
N LEU A 58 -10.84 -1.53 -1.77
CA LEU A 58 -9.65 -0.72 -1.50
C LEU A 58 -9.88 0.77 -1.81
N PHE A 59 -10.49 1.08 -2.96
CA PHE A 59 -10.84 2.46 -3.31
C PHE A 59 -11.89 3.06 -2.37
N LEU A 60 -12.87 2.27 -1.94
CA LEU A 60 -13.87 2.73 -0.96
C LEU A 60 -13.22 3.09 0.39
N ILE A 61 -12.20 2.35 0.82
CA ILE A 61 -11.50 2.59 2.10
C ILE A 61 -10.49 3.75 1.97
N ALA A 62 -9.73 3.80 0.88
CA ALA A 62 -8.68 4.81 0.69
C ALA A 62 -9.22 6.16 0.21
N GLY A 63 -10.31 6.16 -0.56
CA GLY A 63 -10.81 7.32 -1.28
C GLY A 63 -11.58 8.34 -0.44
N LYS A 64 -11.86 8.06 0.85
CA LYS A 64 -12.68 8.93 1.73
C LYS A 64 -13.91 9.49 1.02
N LEU A 65 -14.62 8.61 0.30
CA LEU A 65 -15.72 9.02 -0.57
C LEU A 65 -16.87 9.57 0.28
N ASP A 66 -17.32 10.78 -0.05
CA ASP A 66 -18.46 11.40 0.59
C ASP A 66 -19.76 10.98 -0.10
N PHE A 67 -20.40 9.96 0.45
CA PHE A 67 -21.66 9.45 -0.09
C PHE A 67 -22.86 10.36 0.19
N LYS A 68 -22.71 11.38 1.05
CA LYS A 68 -23.80 12.34 1.33
C LYS A 68 -24.16 13.17 0.11
N LYS A 69 -23.20 13.39 -0.80
CA LYS A 69 -23.42 14.08 -2.09
C LYS A 69 -24.31 13.30 -3.06
N LEU A 70 -24.38 11.98 -2.90
CA LEU A 70 -25.17 11.10 -3.76
C LEU A 70 -26.47 10.65 -3.10
N ASN A 71 -26.49 10.52 -1.77
CA ASN A 71 -27.67 10.19 -0.99
C ASN A 71 -27.66 10.98 0.33
N PRO A 72 -28.64 11.89 0.55
CA PRO A 72 -28.75 12.66 1.78
C PRO A 72 -28.87 11.82 3.06
N HIS A 73 -29.24 10.55 2.94
CA HIS A 73 -29.47 9.62 4.06
C HIS A 73 -28.34 8.60 4.28
N ALA A 74 -27.23 8.68 3.54
CA ALA A 74 -26.08 7.83 3.79
C ALA A 74 -25.36 8.28 5.08
N LEU A 75 -25.43 7.43 6.12
CA LEU A 75 -24.71 7.58 7.39
C LEU A 75 -23.24 7.16 7.25
#